data_AF-A0AAN8G2J0-F1
#
_entry.id   AF-A0AAN8G2J0-F1
#
_cell.length_a   1.000
_cell.length_b   1.000
_cell.length_c   1.000
_cell.angle_alpha   90.00
_cell.angle_beta   90.00
_cell.angle_gamma   90.00
#
_symmetry.space_group_name_H-M   'P 1'
#
loop_
_entity.id
_entity.type
_entity.pdbx_description
1 polymer ?
#
loop_
_entity_poly.entity_id
_entity_poly.type
_entity_poly.pdbx_seq_one_letter_code
_entity_poly.pdbx_strand_id
1 'polypeptide(L)'
;MKLEIILLVSAAVAAQRSVGAPLPRAPKVHYGPPPLPRELAYFVRTEARRDYWRIISNKTLTIGEQENKIKRWAEDNGIWDKVEAIEDDRMEFRNAIKKEVKHVIDFLPQAFKQFFRVVEDKNLTPDEITQRKRELKKLNPEVFRTLKFIFEQFMQGYGPYAFAE
;
A
#
# COMPACT_ATOMS: atom_id res chain seq x y z
N MET A 1 -10.09 48.97 1.11
CA MET A 1 -8.79 48.46 0.60
C MET A 1 -8.40 47.29 1.47
N LYS A 2 -8.66 46.03 1.07
CA LYS A 2 -7.85 45.18 0.18
C LYS A 2 -6.39 45.05 0.66
N LEU A 3 -6.03 43.91 1.24
CA LEU A 3 -5.30 42.84 0.54
C LEU A 3 -5.07 41.64 1.46
N GLU A 4 -5.62 40.49 1.06
CA GLU A 4 -5.20 39.17 1.50
C GLU A 4 -3.83 38.85 0.89
N ILE A 5 -2.96 38.15 1.64
CA ILE A 5 -1.81 37.44 1.06
C ILE A 5 -1.83 36.01 1.58
N ILE A 6 -2.32 35.14 0.72
CA ILE A 6 -2.22 33.69 0.76
C ILE A 6 -0.76 33.34 0.44
N LEU A 7 -0.04 32.72 1.37
CA LEU A 7 1.27 32.11 1.09
C LEU A 7 1.08 30.67 0.64
N LEU A 8 0.99 30.49 -0.67
CA LEU A 8 1.22 29.24 -1.38
C LEU A 8 2.74 29.02 -1.49
N VAL A 9 3.26 27.99 -0.83
CA VAL A 9 4.60 27.46 -1.14
C VAL A 9 4.41 26.25 -2.05
N SER A 10 4.49 26.52 -3.34
CA SER A 10 4.64 25.56 -4.42
C SER A 10 6.13 25.21 -4.56
N ALA A 11 6.53 24.02 -4.15
CA ALA A 11 7.76 23.40 -4.61
C ALA A 11 7.38 22.23 -5.52
N ALA A 12 7.36 22.52 -6.83
CA ALA A 12 7.27 21.51 -7.86
C ALA A 12 8.63 20.85 -8.03
N VAL A 13 8.71 19.54 -7.80
CA VAL A 13 9.69 18.68 -8.47
C VAL A 13 8.90 17.67 -9.28
N ALA A 14 8.92 17.89 -10.59
CA ALA A 14 8.38 16.97 -11.57
C ALA A 14 9.38 15.83 -11.77
N ALA A 15 8.94 14.61 -11.50
CA ALA A 15 9.43 13.42 -12.20
C ALA A 15 8.20 12.65 -12.67
N GLN A 16 8.08 12.51 -13.99
CA GLN A 16 6.89 12.06 -14.67
C GLN A 16 6.97 10.56 -14.99
N ARG A 17 5.81 9.91 -14.91
CA ARG A 17 5.43 8.55 -15.37
C ARG A 17 5.68 7.38 -14.41
N SER A 18 4.60 6.98 -13.75
CA SER A 18 3.97 5.71 -14.12
C SER A 18 2.45 5.84 -14.12
N VAL A 19 1.89 5.48 -15.27
CA VAL A 19 0.48 5.20 -15.54
C VAL A 19 -0.20 4.53 -14.35
N GLY A 20 -1.42 4.96 -14.03
CA GLY A 20 -2.27 4.27 -13.07
C GLY A 20 -2.47 2.81 -13.47
N ALA A 21 -1.65 1.94 -12.88
CA ALA A 21 -1.97 0.53 -12.83
C ALA A 21 -3.22 0.35 -11.95
N PRO A 22 -4.15 -0.55 -12.30
CA PRO A 22 -5.15 -1.00 -11.35
C PRO A 22 -4.41 -1.41 -10.08
N LEU A 23 -4.88 -0.93 -8.91
CA LEU A 23 -4.42 -1.51 -7.65
C LEU A 23 -4.55 -3.04 -7.81
N PRO A 24 -3.45 -3.80 -7.63
CA PRO A 24 -3.55 -5.24 -7.64
C PRO A 24 -4.68 -5.60 -6.67
N ARG A 25 -5.62 -6.46 -7.09
CA ARG A 25 -6.54 -7.11 -6.13
C ARG A 25 -5.68 -7.48 -4.94
N ALA A 26 -6.00 -6.97 -3.75
CA ALA A 26 -5.22 -7.21 -2.55
C ALA A 26 -4.86 -8.70 -2.57
N PRO A 27 -3.57 -9.07 -2.68
CA PRO A 27 -3.20 -10.46 -2.74
C PRO A 27 -3.86 -11.10 -1.52
N LYS A 28 -4.50 -12.26 -1.68
CA LYS A 28 -4.97 -13.05 -0.53
C LYS A 28 -3.81 -13.07 0.44
N VAL A 29 -3.93 -12.35 1.55
CA VAL A 29 -2.86 -12.21 2.52
C VAL A 29 -2.71 -13.60 3.12
N HIS A 30 -1.75 -14.36 2.62
CA HIS A 30 -1.32 -15.56 3.30
C HIS A 30 -0.62 -15.07 4.56
N TYR A 31 -1.31 -15.19 5.70
CA TYR A 31 -0.71 -15.11 7.03
C TYR A 31 0.17 -16.35 7.19
N GLY A 32 1.34 -16.30 6.57
CA GLY A 32 2.35 -17.35 6.59
C GLY A 32 3.61 -16.85 5.90
N PRO A 33 4.78 -17.38 6.26
CA PRO A 33 6.01 -17.05 5.58
C PRO A 33 5.82 -17.29 4.09
N PRO A 34 6.25 -16.34 3.25
CA PRO A 34 5.99 -16.38 1.83
C PRO A 34 6.52 -17.68 1.21
N PRO A 35 5.85 -18.18 0.15
CA PRO A 35 6.32 -19.34 -0.61
C PRO A 35 7.77 -19.12 -1.00
N LEU A 36 8.53 -20.22 -1.08
CA LEU A 36 9.95 -20.18 -1.41
C LEU A 36 10.15 -19.25 -2.61
N PRO A 37 10.85 -18.10 -2.45
CA PRO A 37 11.19 -17.22 -3.54
C PRO A 37 11.68 -18.05 -4.73
N ARG A 38 11.17 -17.76 -5.93
CA ARG A 38 11.54 -18.55 -7.14
C ARG A 38 13.05 -18.56 -7.32
N GLU A 39 13.69 -17.48 -6.90
CA GLU A 39 15.12 -17.23 -6.86
C GLU A 39 15.85 -18.28 -5.99
N LEU A 40 15.28 -18.66 -4.84
CA LEU A 40 15.86 -19.68 -3.95
C LEU A 40 15.67 -21.10 -4.48
N ALA A 41 14.64 -21.34 -5.29
CA ALA A 41 14.34 -22.67 -5.80
C ALA A 41 15.53 -23.22 -6.62
N TYR A 42 16.23 -22.37 -7.36
CA TYR A 42 17.36 -22.79 -8.20
C TYR A 42 18.60 -23.24 -7.43
N PHE A 43 18.73 -22.87 -6.15
CA PHE A 43 19.92 -23.16 -5.35
C PHE A 43 19.80 -24.43 -4.49
N VAL A 44 18.64 -25.09 -4.50
CA VAL A 44 18.38 -26.25 -3.64
C VAL A 44 17.74 -27.40 -4.41
N ARG A 45 17.95 -28.62 -3.91
CA ARG A 45 17.37 -29.85 -4.47
C ARG A 45 15.84 -29.88 -4.27
N THR A 46 15.16 -30.71 -5.05
CA THR A 46 13.69 -30.87 -4.99
C THR A 46 13.21 -31.25 -3.59
N GLU A 47 13.96 -32.10 -2.87
CA GLU A 47 13.66 -32.53 -1.51
C GLU A 47 13.67 -31.34 -0.54
N ALA A 48 14.73 -30.52 -0.61
CA ALA A 48 14.85 -29.32 0.21
C ALA A 48 13.71 -28.32 -0.05
N ARG A 49 13.22 -28.21 -1.30
CA ARG A 49 12.01 -27.40 -1.60
C ARG A 49 10.77 -27.94 -0.89
N ARG A 50 10.60 -29.27 -0.82
CA ARG A 50 9.47 -29.90 -0.10
C ARG A 50 9.59 -29.65 1.41
N ASP A 51 10.79 -29.69 1.96
CA ASP A 51 11.02 -29.45 3.38
C ASP A 51 10.71 -28.00 3.77
N TYR A 52 11.14 -27.03 2.97
CA TYR A 52 10.74 -25.63 3.14
C TYR A 52 9.22 -25.48 3.12
N TRP A 53 8.55 -26.06 2.12
CA TRP A 53 7.08 -26.03 2.03
C TRP A 53 6.41 -26.63 3.27
N ARG A 54 6.96 -27.72 3.82
CA ARG A 54 6.46 -28.34 5.05
C ARG A 54 6.60 -27.42 6.25
N ILE A 55 7.67 -26.64 6.32
CA ILE A 55 7.87 -25.65 7.39
C ILE A 55 6.82 -24.54 7.29
N ILE A 56 6.68 -23.90 6.13
CA ILE A 56 5.81 -22.72 5.97
C ILE A 56 4.32 -23.04 5.97
N SER A 57 3.94 -24.27 5.62
CA SER A 57 2.55 -24.73 5.66
C SER A 57 2.13 -25.29 7.01
N ASN A 58 3.05 -25.42 7.96
CA ASN A 58 2.75 -25.99 9.27
C ASN A 58 1.98 -24.98 10.12
N LYS A 59 0.69 -25.26 10.32
CA LYS A 59 -0.25 -24.41 11.08
C LYS A 59 -0.11 -24.50 12.60
N THR A 60 0.69 -25.44 13.11
CA THR A 60 0.93 -25.59 14.55
C THR A 60 2.17 -24.85 15.03
N LEU A 61 3.03 -24.41 14.10
CA LEU A 61 4.19 -23.59 14.43
C LEU A 61 3.81 -22.11 14.47
N THR A 62 4.36 -21.40 15.44
CA THR A 62 4.40 -19.94 15.42
C THR A 62 5.28 -19.45 14.27
N ILE A 63 5.08 -18.20 13.84
CA ILE A 63 5.90 -17.58 12.80
C ILE A 63 7.39 -17.57 13.20
N GLY A 64 7.71 -17.24 14.45
CA GLY A 64 9.11 -17.28 14.94
C GLY A 64 9.72 -18.68 14.94
N GLU A 65 8.92 -19.73 15.22
CA GLU A 65 9.39 -21.11 15.08
C GLU A 65 9.61 -21.52 13.62
N GLN A 66 8.77 -21.03 12.70
CA GLN A 66 8.96 -21.23 11.26
C GLN A 66 10.24 -20.52 10.77
N GLU A 67 10.48 -19.28 11.18
CA GLU A 67 11.70 -18.52 10.87
C GLU A 67 12.95 -19.25 11.35
N ASN A 68 12.97 -19.72 12.60
CA ASN A 68 14.08 -20.50 13.14
C ASN A 68 14.31 -21.81 12.37
N LYS A 69 13.25 -22.49 11.92
CA LYS A 69 13.37 -23.70 11.09
C LYS A 69 13.84 -23.41 9.67
N ILE A 70 13.41 -22.30 9.06
CA ILE A 70 13.89 -21.85 7.75
C ILE A 70 15.37 -21.51 7.82
N LYS A 71 15.83 -20.85 8.90
CA LYS A 71 17.24 -20.57 9.13
C LYS A 71 18.08 -21.85 9.13
N ARG A 72 17.71 -22.83 9.95
CA ARG A 72 18.40 -24.14 9.98
C ARG A 72 18.35 -24.84 8.63
N TRP A 73 17.19 -24.85 7.98
CA TRP A 73 17.04 -25.41 6.64
C TRP A 73 17.97 -24.74 5.62
N ALA A 74 18.17 -23.42 5.71
CA ALA A 74 19.04 -22.68 4.82
C ALA A 74 20.53 -22.97 5.09
N GLU A 75 20.91 -23.09 6.36
CA GLU A 75 22.25 -23.51 6.80
C GLU A 75 22.56 -24.93 6.29
N ASP A 76 21.64 -25.89 6.48
CA ASP A 76 21.77 -27.28 6.04
C ASP A 76 21.93 -27.42 4.52
N ASN A 77 21.41 -26.45 3.76
CA ASN A 77 21.49 -26.41 2.30
C ASN A 77 22.57 -25.46 1.77
N GLY A 78 23.33 -24.78 2.63
CA GLY A 78 24.41 -23.88 2.23
C GLY A 78 23.95 -22.63 1.47
N ILE A 79 22.74 -22.14 1.75
CA ILE A 79 22.13 -20.96 1.09
C ILE A 79 21.69 -19.88 2.09
N TRP A 80 22.27 -19.89 3.29
CA TRP A 80 21.94 -18.94 4.35
C TRP A 80 22.09 -17.48 3.87
N ASP A 81 23.18 -17.17 3.19
CA ASP A 81 23.47 -15.85 2.59
C ASP A 81 22.32 -15.32 1.72
N LYS A 82 21.71 -16.20 0.92
CA LYS A 82 20.59 -15.84 0.03
C LYS A 82 19.29 -15.64 0.79
N VAL A 83 19.06 -16.46 1.83
CA VAL A 83 17.86 -16.35 2.67
C VAL A 83 17.91 -15.09 3.52
N GLU A 84 19.08 -14.77 4.07
CA GLU A 84 19.33 -13.55 4.85
C GLU A 84 19.09 -12.29 4.01
N ALA A 85 19.68 -12.19 2.81
CA ALA A 85 19.47 -11.06 1.91
C ALA A 85 17.98 -10.83 1.57
N ILE A 86 17.23 -11.90 1.32
CA ILE A 86 15.79 -11.80 1.02
C ILE A 86 15.01 -11.33 2.25
N GLU A 87 15.40 -11.73 3.45
CA GLU A 87 14.71 -11.31 4.67
C GLU A 87 14.98 -9.84 5.00
N ASP A 88 16.20 -9.37 4.75
CA ASP A 88 16.56 -7.96 4.86
C ASP A 88 15.76 -7.09 3.88
N ASP A 89 15.71 -7.47 2.59
CA ASP A 89 14.89 -6.77 1.57
C ASP A 89 13.42 -6.70 1.98
N ARG A 90 12.88 -7.78 2.57
CA ARG A 90 11.50 -7.80 3.08
C ARG A 90 11.31 -6.93 4.29
N MET A 91 12.31 -6.84 5.17
CA MET A 91 12.26 -5.98 6.34
C MET A 91 12.22 -4.51 5.92
N GLU A 92 13.08 -4.11 4.99
CA GLU A 92 13.09 -2.77 4.41
C GLU A 92 11.76 -2.46 3.72
N PHE A 93 11.26 -3.37 2.88
CA PHE A 93 9.97 -3.22 2.22
C PHE A 93 8.81 -3.07 3.23
N ARG A 94 8.76 -3.90 4.27
CA ARG A 94 7.73 -3.80 5.33
C ARG A 94 7.80 -2.46 6.05
N ASN A 95 9.01 -1.96 6.34
CA ASN A 95 9.19 -0.68 7.01
C ASN A 95 8.77 0.49 6.11
N ALA A 96 9.10 0.44 4.81
CA ALA A 96 8.63 1.41 3.84
C ALA A 96 7.09 1.44 3.77
N ILE A 97 6.45 0.28 3.60
CA ILE A 97 4.98 0.18 3.57
C ILE A 97 4.35 0.66 4.88
N LYS A 98 4.90 0.32 6.04
CA LYS A 98 4.40 0.82 7.34
C LYS A 98 4.40 2.35 7.38
N LYS A 99 5.45 2.99 6.89
CA LYS A 99 5.57 4.45 6.83
C LYS A 99 4.51 5.06 5.90
N GLU A 100 4.35 4.50 4.71
CA GLU A 100 3.36 4.98 3.73
C GLU A 100 1.91 4.80 4.23
N VAL A 101 1.61 3.64 4.83
CA VAL A 101 0.28 3.37 5.42
C VAL A 101 0.02 4.32 6.58
N LYS A 102 1.03 4.56 7.45
CA LYS A 102 0.90 5.52 8.54
C LYS A 102 0.58 6.92 8.02
N HIS A 103 1.29 7.37 6.98
CA HIS A 103 1.02 8.65 6.34
C HIS A 103 -0.45 8.73 5.88
N VAL A 104 -0.95 7.70 5.20
CA VAL A 104 -2.36 7.67 4.77
C VAL A 104 -3.32 7.77 5.96
N ILE A 105 -3.08 6.99 7.03
CA ILE A 105 -3.93 7.00 8.24
C ILE A 105 -3.93 8.39 8.90
N ASP A 106 -2.76 9.03 9.02
CA ASP A 106 -2.61 10.34 9.66
C ASP A 106 -3.40 11.43 8.91
N PHE A 107 -3.42 11.39 7.57
CA PHE A 107 -4.05 12.42 6.73
C PHE A 107 -5.50 12.11 6.32
N LEU A 108 -5.95 10.86 6.45
CA LEU A 108 -7.30 10.44 6.04
C LEU A 108 -8.43 11.24 6.73
N PRO A 109 -8.39 11.53 8.05
CA PRO A 109 -9.44 12.33 8.70
C PRO A 109 -9.54 13.75 8.14
N GLN A 110 -8.42 14.36 7.78
CA GLN A 110 -8.40 15.69 7.18
C GLN A 110 -8.95 15.66 5.75
N ALA A 111 -8.53 14.69 4.95
CA ALA A 111 -9.03 14.51 3.58
C ALA A 111 -10.55 14.27 3.56
N PHE A 112 -11.08 13.47 4.49
CA PHE A 112 -12.51 13.26 4.67
C PHE A 112 -13.25 14.60 4.91
N LYS A 113 -12.76 15.43 5.85
CA LYS A 113 -13.34 16.75 6.12
C LYS A 113 -13.29 17.69 4.92
N GLN A 114 -12.15 17.73 4.22
CA GLN A 114 -11.97 18.57 3.02
C GLN A 114 -12.89 18.14 1.88
N PHE A 115 -13.08 16.83 1.70
CA PHE A 115 -13.99 16.30 0.71
C PHE A 115 -15.43 16.78 0.95
N PHE A 116 -15.97 16.59 2.15
CA PHE A 116 -17.34 17.02 2.50
C PHE A 116 -17.51 18.53 2.42
N ARG A 117 -16.49 19.31 2.84
CA ARG A 117 -16.51 20.76 2.66
C ARG A 117 -16.69 21.19 1.20
N VAL A 118 -16.22 20.41 0.23
CA VAL A 118 -16.41 20.68 -1.19
C VAL A 118 -17.77 20.21 -1.69
N VAL A 119 -18.17 18.97 -1.39
CA VAL A 119 -19.41 18.39 -1.95
C VAL A 119 -20.68 18.90 -1.30
N GLU A 120 -20.60 19.47 -0.09
CA GLU A 120 -21.72 20.09 0.63
C GLU A 120 -21.79 21.62 0.44
N ASP A 121 -20.84 22.23 -0.28
CA ASP A 121 -20.84 23.67 -0.56
C ASP A 121 -21.90 24.00 -1.61
N LYS A 122 -23.05 24.49 -1.13
CA LYS A 122 -24.21 24.87 -1.96
C LYS A 122 -23.97 26.07 -2.88
N ASN A 123 -22.85 26.76 -2.73
CA ASN A 123 -22.49 27.89 -3.60
C ASN A 123 -21.71 27.43 -4.84
N LEU A 124 -21.35 26.14 -4.94
CA LEU A 124 -20.61 25.61 -6.07
C LEU A 124 -21.53 24.93 -7.07
N THR A 125 -21.21 25.12 -8.33
CA THR A 125 -21.75 24.33 -9.43
C THR A 125 -21.16 22.91 -9.41
N PRO A 126 -21.84 21.92 -10.03
CA PRO A 126 -21.31 20.56 -10.16
C PRO A 126 -19.91 20.48 -10.82
N ASP A 127 -19.63 21.37 -11.78
CA ASP A 127 -18.33 21.43 -12.45
C ASP A 127 -17.23 21.94 -11.50
N GLU A 128 -17.52 22.96 -10.70
CA GLU A 128 -16.60 23.47 -9.67
C GLU A 128 -16.34 22.43 -8.58
N ILE A 129 -17.37 21.69 -8.14
CA ILE A 129 -17.23 20.56 -7.21
C ILE A 129 -16.28 19.51 -7.80
N THR A 130 -16.47 19.16 -9.07
CA THR A 130 -15.62 18.18 -9.76
C THR A 130 -14.18 18.67 -9.85
N GLN A 131 -13.98 19.93 -10.20
CA GLN A 131 -12.64 20.54 -10.29
C GLN A 131 -11.94 20.58 -8.93
N ARG A 132 -12.62 21.05 -7.88
CA ARG A 132 -12.06 21.09 -6.52
C ARG A 132 -11.73 19.70 -5.98
N LYS A 133 -12.57 18.68 -6.26
CA LYS A 133 -12.23 17.28 -5.92
C LYS A 133 -10.96 16.81 -6.63
N ARG A 134 -10.77 17.15 -7.91
CA ARG A 134 -9.52 16.82 -8.64
C ARG A 134 -8.31 17.51 -8.03
N GLU A 135 -8.43 18.76 -7.62
CA GLU A 135 -7.35 19.50 -6.95
C GLU A 135 -6.99 18.88 -5.60
N LEU A 136 -7.99 18.54 -4.78
CA LEU A 136 -7.77 17.81 -3.53
C LEU A 136 -7.05 16.47 -3.74
N LYS A 137 -7.46 15.69 -4.76
CA LYS A 137 -6.80 14.43 -5.15
C LYS A 137 -5.34 14.63 -5.55
N LYS A 138 -5.00 15.74 -6.21
CA LYS A 138 -3.61 16.04 -6.61
C LYS A 138 -2.69 16.33 -5.43
N LEU A 139 -3.22 16.88 -4.32
CA LEU A 139 -2.42 17.21 -3.14
C LEU A 139 -1.93 15.95 -2.41
N ASN A 140 -2.78 14.93 -2.29
CA ASN A 140 -2.45 13.67 -1.63
C ASN A 140 -3.13 12.48 -2.34
N PRO A 141 -2.58 12.00 -3.47
CA PRO A 141 -3.22 10.99 -4.32
C PRO A 141 -3.54 9.68 -3.58
N GLU A 142 -2.63 9.20 -2.74
CA GLU A 142 -2.76 7.96 -1.97
C GLU A 142 -3.93 8.06 -0.99
N VAL A 143 -4.01 9.18 -0.26
CA VAL A 143 -5.08 9.43 0.72
C VAL A 143 -6.43 9.47 0.04
N PHE A 144 -6.54 10.19 -1.09
CA PHE A 144 -7.81 10.31 -1.83
C PHE A 144 -8.20 9.01 -2.55
N ARG A 145 -7.25 8.17 -2.97
CA ARG A 145 -7.54 6.81 -3.45
C ARG A 145 -8.12 5.94 -2.34
N THR A 146 -7.54 5.96 -1.14
CA THR A 146 -8.07 5.23 0.02
C THR A 146 -9.45 5.76 0.43
N LEU A 147 -9.64 7.07 0.44
CA LEU A 147 -10.92 7.69 0.73
C LEU A 147 -12.00 7.25 -0.27
N LYS A 148 -11.69 7.24 -1.58
CA LYS A 148 -12.56 6.69 -2.63
C LYS A 148 -12.92 5.24 -2.33
N PHE A 149 -11.93 4.39 -2.06
CA PHE A 149 -12.14 2.97 -1.73
C PHE A 149 -13.10 2.78 -0.56
N ILE A 150 -12.93 3.57 0.53
CA ILE A 150 -13.83 3.56 1.69
C ILE A 150 -15.25 3.92 1.27
N PHE A 151 -15.44 5.01 0.53
CA PHE A 151 -16.77 5.41 0.10
C PHE A 151 -17.46 4.39 -0.80
N GLU A 152 -16.72 3.71 -1.68
CA GLU A 152 -17.25 2.62 -2.50
C GLU A 152 -17.78 1.44 -1.67
N GLN A 153 -17.31 1.26 -0.42
CA GLN A 153 -17.85 0.23 0.49
C GLN A 153 -19.21 0.62 1.07
N PHE A 154 -19.47 1.91 1.26
CA PHE A 154 -20.65 2.40 1.99
C PHE A 154 -21.70 3.06 1.08
N MET A 155 -21.31 3.49 -0.13
CA MET A 155 -22.19 4.19 -1.07
C MET A 155 -22.34 3.40 -2.36
N GLN A 156 -23.54 2.88 -2.61
CA GLN A 156 -23.91 2.32 -3.91
C GLN A 156 -24.28 3.46 -4.87
N GLY A 157 -23.35 3.84 -5.76
CA GLY A 157 -23.58 4.48 -7.06
C GLY A 157 -24.52 5.72 -7.19
N TYR A 158 -23.92 6.81 -7.66
CA TYR A 158 -24.46 8.09 -8.19
C TYR A 158 -24.81 9.21 -7.18
N GLY A 159 -24.24 10.39 -7.44
CA GLY A 159 -24.43 11.63 -6.68
C GLY A 159 -23.17 12.51 -6.61
N PRO A 160 -23.22 13.71 -5.99
CA PRO A 160 -22.05 14.61 -5.84
C PRO A 160 -20.89 13.95 -5.06
N TYR A 161 -21.18 12.86 -4.34
CA TYR A 161 -20.26 12.03 -3.57
C TYR A 161 -19.44 11.05 -4.41
N ALA A 162 -19.75 10.89 -5.70
CA ALA A 162 -18.95 10.05 -6.59
C ALA A 162 -17.58 10.69 -6.89
N PHE A 163 -16.53 9.87 -6.87
CA PHE A 163 -15.19 10.28 -7.29
C PHE A 163 -15.11 10.16 -8.81
N ALA A 164 -15.03 11.29 -9.51
CA ALA A 164 -14.71 11.29 -10.93
C ALA A 164 -13.33 10.66 -11.17
N GLU A 165 -13.20 9.90 -12.26
CA GLU A 165 -11.96 9.22 -12.64
C GLU A 165 -10.81 10.20 -12.89
#